data_AF-I6F2S6-F1
#
_entry.id   AF-I6F2S6-F1
#
_cell.length_a   1.000
_cell.length_b   1.000
_cell.length_c   1.000
_cell.angle_alpha   90.00
_cell.angle_beta   90.00
_cell.angle_gamma   90.00
#
_symmetry.space_group_name_H-M   'P 1'
#
loop_
_entity.id
_entity.type
_entity.pdbx_description
1 polymer ?
#
loop_
_entity_poly.entity_id
_entity_poly.type
_entity_poly.pdbx_seq_one_letter_code
_entity_poly.pdbx_strand_id
1 'polypeptide(L)'
;MTWMKAVSEKGVALGPEPWHMHPIVFLDAVSNNQKLIIFPLKVKPKNDINGVWKNYYWAASLSDSNASQAIFGRNRSGGDRKHAARDLYTEPSTEIVAVCDGVVKSITAYYMGTSQITIEHKTNDNRRFFARYGEVDPDSITVKVGDKVCQGHIIAKTGLMISPETNKHPNIIPGQTVYMLHFEYYPGDESEPPPNNMSGTPYRRRSDLRDPLEILLEGYENTFSENANRIDINQLQVSDKGKDFIKGWESFKSKPYNDSEGYCTIGYGHLIARCKCEDIDLPDEFKDGITPARADELFE
;
A
#
# COMPACT_ATOMS: atom_id res chain seq x y z
N MET A 1 -30.71 10.05 -6.04
CA MET A 1 -31.59 10.92 -5.21
C MET A 1 -33.09 10.67 -5.43
N THR A 2 -33.51 9.48 -5.86
CA THR A 2 -34.93 9.21 -6.17
C THR A 2 -35.73 8.70 -4.97
N TRP A 3 -35.05 8.13 -3.97
CA TRP A 3 -35.70 7.48 -2.83
C TRP A 3 -36.25 8.46 -1.78
N MET A 4 -35.54 9.57 -1.54
CA MET A 4 -35.95 10.60 -0.57
C MET A 4 -37.30 11.25 -0.90
N LYS A 5 -37.62 11.40 -2.19
CA LYS A 5 -38.88 12.02 -2.63
C LYS A 5 -40.12 11.15 -2.32
N ALA A 6 -39.96 9.82 -2.38
CA ALA A 6 -41.05 8.87 -2.17
C ALA A 6 -41.48 8.73 -0.69
N VAL A 7 -40.61 9.10 0.26
CA VAL A 7 -40.91 9.02 1.70
C VAL A 7 -41.68 10.26 2.16
N SER A 8 -41.34 11.45 1.65
CA SER A 8 -42.07 12.70 1.94
C SER A 8 -43.50 12.72 1.41
N GLU A 9 -43.78 12.01 0.30
CA GLU A 9 -45.10 11.97 -0.32
C GLU A 9 -46.12 11.10 0.44
N LYS A 10 -45.68 10.30 1.43
CA LYS A 10 -46.55 9.43 2.26
C LYS A 10 -46.99 10.06 3.59
N GLY A 11 -46.77 11.36 3.79
CA GLY A 11 -47.28 12.08 4.97
C GLY A 11 -46.62 11.69 6.30
N VAL A 12 -45.44 11.07 6.27
CA VAL A 12 -44.64 10.78 7.47
C VAL A 12 -43.91 12.06 7.87
N ALA A 13 -44.26 12.63 9.03
CA ALA A 13 -43.58 13.79 9.57
C ALA A 13 -42.16 13.41 10.00
N LEU A 14 -41.16 13.85 9.24
CA LEU A 14 -39.76 13.79 9.63
C LEU A 14 -39.55 14.83 10.75
N GLY A 15 -39.36 14.36 11.98
CA GLY A 15 -38.99 15.19 13.13
C GLY A 15 -37.54 15.71 13.00
N PRO A 16 -36.96 16.35 14.03
CA PRO A 16 -35.56 16.78 14.06
C PRO A 16 -34.60 15.57 14.17
N GLU A 17 -34.61 14.79 13.09
CA GLU A 17 -33.72 13.80 12.48
C GLU A 17 -32.90 12.84 13.39
N PRO A 18 -33.40 11.62 13.62
CA PRO A 18 -32.57 10.42 13.72
C PRO A 18 -31.97 10.12 12.35
N TRP A 19 -30.67 10.40 12.20
CA TRP A 19 -29.90 10.05 11.02
C TRP A 19 -29.83 8.53 10.86
N HIS A 20 -30.65 7.97 9.98
CA HIS A 20 -30.46 6.58 9.54
C HIS A 20 -29.31 6.54 8.53
N MET A 21 -28.09 6.36 9.04
CA MET A 21 -26.97 5.95 8.21
C MET A 21 -27.09 4.45 7.97
N HIS A 22 -27.45 4.07 6.75
CA HIS A 22 -27.44 2.66 6.37
C HIS A 22 -26.01 2.13 6.56
N PRO A 23 -25.74 1.14 7.44
CA PRO A 23 -24.38 0.79 7.84
C PRO A 23 -23.47 0.46 6.66
N ILE A 24 -24.00 -0.21 5.63
CA ILE A 24 -23.24 -0.52 4.41
C ILE A 24 -22.90 0.75 3.62
N VAL A 25 -23.79 1.74 3.54
CA VAL A 25 -23.53 3.00 2.80
C VAL A 25 -22.60 3.91 3.57
N PHE A 26 -22.69 3.92 4.90
CA PHE A 26 -21.73 4.60 5.76
C PHE A 26 -20.35 3.96 5.67
N LEU A 27 -20.28 2.63 5.75
CA LEU A 27 -19.04 1.89 5.55
C LEU A 27 -18.48 2.15 4.16
N ASP A 28 -19.29 2.16 3.11
CA ASP A 28 -18.86 2.44 1.72
C ASP A 28 -18.35 3.89 1.54
N ALA A 29 -19.01 4.86 2.20
CA ALA A 29 -18.59 6.26 2.21
C ALA A 29 -17.32 6.49 3.04
N VAL A 30 -17.11 5.72 4.12
CA VAL A 30 -15.90 5.76 4.95
C VAL A 30 -14.76 4.94 4.30
N SER A 31 -15.07 3.88 3.55
CA SER A 31 -14.10 3.03 2.84
C SER A 31 -13.64 3.61 1.51
N ASN A 32 -14.39 4.54 0.91
CA ASN A 32 -14.02 5.23 -0.34
C ASN A 32 -12.82 6.19 -0.23
N ASN A 33 -12.10 6.15 0.89
CA ASN A 33 -10.77 6.75 1.05
C ASN A 33 -9.63 5.75 0.71
N GLN A 34 -9.94 4.67 -0.03
CA GLN A 34 -8.93 3.72 -0.47
C GLN A 34 -7.98 4.41 -1.47
N LYS A 35 -6.73 4.55 -1.04
CA LYS A 35 -5.61 4.96 -1.89
C LYS A 35 -5.47 3.92 -2.99
N LEU A 36 -5.87 4.25 -4.21
CA LEU A 36 -5.87 3.28 -5.32
C LEU A 36 -4.47 2.74 -5.63
N ILE A 37 -3.46 3.59 -5.44
CA ILE A 37 -2.06 3.30 -5.70
C ILE A 37 -1.23 3.93 -4.57
N ILE A 38 -0.27 3.20 -4.03
CA ILE A 38 0.74 3.73 -3.08
C ILE A 38 2.11 3.78 -3.76
N PHE A 39 3.06 4.43 -3.09
CA PHE A 39 4.43 4.52 -3.51
C PHE A 39 5.11 3.14 -3.33
N PRO A 40 6.01 2.72 -4.22
CA PRO A 40 6.63 1.41 -4.14
C PRO A 40 7.67 1.27 -3.02
N LEU A 41 7.98 2.35 -2.31
CA LEU A 41 8.86 2.38 -1.13
C LEU A 41 8.08 2.90 0.09
N LYS A 42 8.34 2.32 1.26
CA LYS A 42 7.74 2.79 2.53
C LYS A 42 8.38 4.06 3.09
N VAL A 43 9.51 4.48 2.53
CA VAL A 43 10.26 5.68 2.92
C VAL A 43 10.52 6.52 1.68
N LYS A 44 10.62 7.84 1.88
CA LYS A 44 10.97 8.77 0.78
C LYS A 44 12.34 8.40 0.21
N PRO A 45 12.50 8.41 -1.12
CA PRO A 45 13.78 8.09 -1.72
C PRO A 45 14.82 9.16 -1.38
N LYS A 46 16.10 8.79 -1.37
CA LYS A 46 17.22 9.68 -1.03
C LYS A 46 17.42 10.78 -2.06
N ASN A 47 16.98 10.56 -3.30
CA ASN A 47 16.89 11.57 -4.35
C ASN A 47 15.51 12.23 -4.44
N ASP A 48 14.76 12.33 -3.35
CA ASP A 48 13.57 13.17 -3.25
C ASP A 48 13.94 14.67 -3.18
N ILE A 49 12.96 15.57 -3.36
CA ILE A 49 13.21 17.03 -3.44
C ILE A 49 13.90 17.61 -2.19
N ASN A 50 13.64 17.01 -1.02
CA ASN A 50 14.27 17.35 0.26
C ASN A 50 15.33 16.33 0.70
N GLY A 51 15.68 15.38 -0.17
CA GLY A 51 16.62 14.30 0.12
C GLY A 51 18.09 14.72 0.00
N VAL A 52 18.97 13.87 0.54
CA VAL A 52 20.43 14.07 0.50
C VAL A 52 21.00 14.10 -0.92
N TRP A 53 20.33 13.46 -1.87
CA TRP A 53 20.68 13.40 -3.28
C TRP A 53 19.68 14.14 -4.17
N LYS A 54 19.06 15.23 -3.67
CA LYS A 54 18.08 16.04 -4.41
C LYS A 54 18.56 16.58 -5.77
N ASN A 55 19.87 16.71 -5.99
CA ASN A 55 20.42 17.06 -7.31
C ASN A 55 20.22 15.97 -8.37
N TYR A 56 19.76 14.78 -7.97
CA TYR A 56 19.38 13.65 -8.82
C TYR A 56 17.87 13.40 -8.77
N TYR A 57 17.07 14.46 -8.58
CA TYR A 57 15.65 14.37 -8.28
C TYR A 57 14.89 13.44 -9.22
N TRP A 58 14.23 12.41 -8.65
CA TRP A 58 13.57 11.36 -9.42
C TRP A 58 12.40 11.88 -10.26
N ALA A 59 11.69 12.90 -9.76
CA ALA A 59 10.54 13.53 -10.42
C ALA A 59 10.88 14.79 -11.22
N ALA A 60 12.16 15.03 -11.53
CA ALA A 60 12.55 16.15 -12.39
C ALA A 60 11.98 16.01 -13.82
N SER A 61 11.65 17.15 -14.42
CA SER A 61 11.35 17.22 -15.85
C SER A 61 12.60 16.90 -16.68
N LEU A 62 12.43 16.36 -17.89
CA LEU A 62 13.52 16.20 -18.85
C LEU A 62 14.24 17.50 -19.21
N SER A 63 13.54 18.63 -19.11
CA SER A 63 14.08 19.98 -19.36
C SER A 63 14.73 20.63 -18.14
N ASP A 64 14.66 20.00 -16.95
CA ASP A 64 15.20 20.54 -15.71
C ASP A 64 16.73 20.46 -15.69
N SER A 65 17.41 21.40 -15.02
CA SER A 65 18.86 21.33 -14.82
C SER A 65 19.26 20.21 -13.85
N ASN A 66 18.37 19.79 -12.95
CA ASN A 66 18.50 18.63 -12.06
C ASN A 66 18.14 17.31 -12.75
N ALA A 67 17.70 17.34 -14.01
CA ALA A 67 17.47 16.14 -14.80
C ALA A 67 18.75 15.30 -14.81
N SER A 68 18.69 14.12 -14.18
CA SER A 68 19.82 13.24 -14.02
C SER A 68 19.62 11.94 -14.80
N GLN A 69 20.49 10.96 -14.58
CA GLN A 69 20.28 9.62 -15.16
C GLN A 69 19.07 8.89 -14.55
N ALA A 70 18.56 9.35 -13.40
CA ALA A 70 17.42 8.75 -12.72
C ALA A 70 16.08 8.94 -13.44
N ILE A 71 15.98 9.84 -14.41
CA ILE A 71 14.70 10.17 -15.04
C ILE A 71 14.45 9.39 -16.33
N PHE A 72 13.17 9.16 -16.63
CA PHE A 72 12.72 8.55 -17.87
C PHE A 72 13.16 9.38 -19.09
N GLY A 73 13.50 8.72 -20.19
CA GLY A 73 13.85 9.40 -21.45
C GLY A 73 15.27 9.94 -21.53
N ARG A 74 16.05 9.92 -20.43
CA ARG A 74 17.44 10.39 -20.45
C ARG A 74 18.32 9.50 -21.32
N ASN A 75 19.24 10.11 -22.08
CA ASN A 75 20.21 9.36 -22.88
C ASN A 75 21.09 8.47 -22.01
N ARG A 76 21.35 7.26 -22.49
CA ARG A 76 22.27 6.27 -21.92
C ARG A 76 23.21 5.79 -23.02
N SER A 77 24.37 5.25 -22.63
CA SER A 77 25.37 4.70 -23.57
C SER A 77 25.77 5.70 -24.65
N GLY A 78 26.10 6.94 -24.26
CA GLY A 78 26.47 7.99 -25.22
C GLY A 78 25.34 8.54 -26.11
N GLY A 79 24.10 8.06 -25.95
CA GLY A 79 22.96 8.49 -26.78
C GLY A 79 22.28 7.34 -27.54
N ASP A 80 22.87 6.15 -27.55
CA ASP A 80 22.38 5.00 -28.32
C ASP A 80 21.04 4.45 -27.84
N ARG A 81 20.65 4.76 -26.60
CA ARG A 81 19.36 4.41 -26.03
C ARG A 81 18.90 5.45 -25.01
N LYS A 82 17.62 5.41 -24.66
CA LYS A 82 17.02 6.20 -23.60
C LYS A 82 16.76 5.34 -22.35
N HIS A 83 16.67 6.02 -21.22
CA HIS A 83 16.36 5.41 -19.93
C HIS A 83 14.87 5.07 -19.84
N ALA A 84 14.56 3.83 -19.47
CA ALA A 84 13.21 3.25 -19.54
C ALA A 84 12.38 3.44 -18.27
N ALA A 85 12.96 4.02 -17.22
CA ALA A 85 12.39 4.03 -15.88
C ALA A 85 12.56 5.37 -15.18
N ARG A 86 11.99 5.46 -13.98
CA ARG A 86 12.40 6.40 -12.94
C ARG A 86 13.17 5.61 -11.88
N ASP A 87 14.38 6.06 -11.54
CA ASP A 87 15.22 5.44 -10.52
C ASP A 87 15.00 6.15 -9.17
N LEU A 88 14.54 5.38 -8.18
CA LEU A 88 14.33 5.84 -6.81
C LEU A 88 15.52 5.40 -5.97
N TYR A 89 16.38 6.33 -5.55
CA TYR A 89 17.59 6.00 -4.80
C TYR A 89 17.27 5.73 -3.32
N THR A 90 17.93 4.76 -2.71
CA THR A 90 17.57 4.22 -1.39
C THR A 90 18.80 3.97 -0.52
N GLU A 91 18.57 3.75 0.78
CA GLU A 91 19.55 3.04 1.61
C GLU A 91 19.64 1.57 1.18
N PRO A 92 20.73 0.86 1.54
CA PRO A 92 20.84 -0.58 1.33
C PRO A 92 19.63 -1.34 1.85
N SER A 93 19.18 -2.34 1.08
CA SER A 93 18.16 -3.30 1.49
C SER A 93 16.81 -2.66 1.90
N THR A 94 16.44 -1.57 1.24
CA THR A 94 15.16 -0.88 1.48
C THR A 94 14.00 -1.72 0.96
N GLU A 95 12.92 -1.86 1.76
CA GLU A 95 11.73 -2.63 1.38
C GLU A 95 11.02 -2.04 0.15
N ILE A 96 10.67 -2.93 -0.77
CA ILE A 96 9.86 -2.67 -1.96
C ILE A 96 8.49 -3.30 -1.75
N VAL A 97 7.43 -2.54 -2.00
CA VAL A 97 6.04 -3.00 -1.87
C VAL A 97 5.30 -2.98 -3.20
N ALA A 98 4.31 -3.86 -3.35
CA ALA A 98 3.35 -3.80 -4.44
C ALA A 98 2.54 -2.49 -4.35
N VAL A 99 2.54 -1.68 -5.41
CA VAL A 99 1.86 -0.36 -5.43
C VAL A 99 0.34 -0.47 -5.39
N CYS A 100 -0.21 -1.62 -5.77
CA CYS A 100 -1.63 -1.91 -5.86
C CYS A 100 -1.82 -3.43 -5.78
N ASP A 101 -3.07 -3.88 -5.62
CA ASP A 101 -3.43 -5.28 -5.80
C ASP A 101 -3.03 -5.76 -7.20
N GLY A 102 -2.64 -7.04 -7.30
CA GLY A 102 -2.16 -7.56 -8.57
C GLY A 102 -1.76 -9.02 -8.53
N VAL A 103 -1.23 -9.49 -9.66
CA VAL A 103 -0.70 -10.84 -9.84
C VAL A 103 0.73 -10.76 -10.35
N VAL A 104 1.64 -11.48 -9.72
CA VAL A 104 3.04 -11.57 -10.15
C VAL A 104 3.12 -12.33 -11.47
N LYS A 105 3.63 -11.70 -12.52
CA LYS A 105 3.66 -12.28 -13.88
C LYS A 105 5.04 -12.79 -14.28
N SER A 106 6.10 -12.18 -13.76
CA SER A 106 7.47 -12.66 -14.02
C SER A 106 8.45 -12.24 -12.93
N ILE A 107 9.44 -13.10 -12.69
CA ILE A 107 10.61 -12.84 -11.87
C ILE A 107 11.81 -13.33 -12.66
N THR A 108 12.78 -12.47 -12.94
CA THR A 108 13.93 -12.81 -13.82
C THR A 108 15.20 -12.10 -13.35
N ALA A 109 16.35 -12.65 -13.74
CA ALA A 109 17.64 -11.98 -13.56
C ALA A 109 17.65 -10.62 -14.28
N TYR A 110 18.36 -9.67 -13.69
CA TYR A 110 18.43 -8.30 -14.15
C TYR A 110 19.85 -7.75 -14.07
N TYR A 111 19.97 -6.43 -14.18
CA TYR A 111 21.23 -5.71 -14.33
C TYR A 111 22.18 -5.93 -13.16
N MET A 112 23.45 -6.25 -13.46
CA MET A 112 24.55 -6.26 -12.47
C MET A 112 24.28 -7.11 -11.21
N GLY A 113 23.73 -8.31 -11.40
CA GLY A 113 23.53 -9.30 -10.33
C GLY A 113 22.23 -9.15 -9.55
N THR A 114 21.37 -8.20 -9.90
CA THR A 114 20.05 -8.05 -9.29
C THR A 114 18.97 -8.86 -10.03
N SER A 115 17.74 -8.80 -9.54
CA SER A 115 16.54 -9.34 -10.18
C SER A 115 15.54 -8.23 -10.52
N GLN A 116 14.53 -8.59 -11.30
CA GLN A 116 13.33 -7.79 -11.53
C GLN A 116 12.07 -8.61 -11.25
N ILE A 117 11.02 -7.94 -10.78
CA ILE A 117 9.68 -8.49 -10.57
C ILE A 117 8.71 -7.70 -11.44
N THR A 118 7.86 -8.36 -12.22
CA THR A 118 6.77 -7.71 -12.97
C THR A 118 5.43 -8.15 -12.41
N ILE A 119 4.58 -7.19 -12.07
CA ILE A 119 3.24 -7.41 -11.53
C ILE A 119 2.23 -6.75 -12.46
N GLU A 120 1.19 -7.50 -12.81
CA GLU A 120 -0.02 -6.96 -13.42
C GLU A 120 -0.93 -6.46 -12.30
N HIS A 121 -1.12 -5.16 -12.23
CA HIS A 121 -1.96 -4.51 -11.24
C HIS A 121 -3.36 -4.25 -11.79
N LYS A 122 -4.34 -4.33 -10.90
CA LYS A 122 -5.72 -3.90 -11.16
C LYS A 122 -6.22 -3.12 -9.96
N THR A 123 -6.53 -1.85 -10.19
CA THR A 123 -7.14 -0.98 -9.18
C THR A 123 -8.65 -1.21 -9.10
N ASN A 124 -9.26 -0.76 -8.02
CA ASN A 124 -10.71 -0.89 -7.78
C ASN A 124 -11.55 -0.02 -8.74
N ASP A 125 -10.98 1.02 -9.34
CA ASP A 125 -11.59 1.83 -10.42
C ASP A 125 -11.36 1.23 -11.82
N ASN A 126 -10.90 -0.02 -11.91
CA ASN A 126 -10.64 -0.78 -13.14
C ASN A 126 -9.47 -0.30 -14.00
N ARG A 127 -8.55 0.53 -13.48
CA ARG A 127 -7.26 0.74 -14.16
C ARG A 127 -6.45 -0.56 -14.10
N ARG A 128 -5.87 -0.92 -15.24
CA ARG A 128 -5.00 -2.09 -15.40
C ARG A 128 -3.67 -1.64 -15.99
N PHE A 129 -2.58 -2.16 -15.44
CA PHE A 129 -1.24 -1.84 -15.90
C PHE A 129 -0.23 -2.88 -15.44
N PHE A 130 0.92 -2.92 -16.10
CA PHE A 130 2.09 -3.65 -15.60
C PHE A 130 3.05 -2.66 -14.95
N ALA A 131 3.49 -2.99 -13.75
CA ALA A 131 4.64 -2.35 -13.11
C ALA A 131 5.78 -3.34 -13.04
N ARG A 132 6.98 -2.89 -13.39
CA ARG A 132 8.20 -3.66 -13.20
C ARG A 132 9.08 -2.98 -12.18
N TYR A 133 9.47 -3.77 -11.19
CA TYR A 133 10.30 -3.42 -10.06
C TYR A 133 11.68 -4.03 -10.32
N GLY A 134 12.63 -3.22 -10.78
CA GLY A 134 14.00 -3.62 -11.07
C GLY A 134 14.95 -3.44 -9.87
N GLU A 135 16.18 -3.90 -10.04
CA GLU A 135 17.29 -3.67 -9.12
C GLU A 135 17.00 -4.26 -7.73
N VAL A 136 16.31 -5.40 -7.75
CA VAL A 136 15.85 -6.13 -6.58
C VAL A 136 16.93 -7.10 -6.11
N ASP A 137 17.13 -7.23 -4.80
CA ASP A 137 17.98 -8.29 -4.23
C ASP A 137 17.32 -9.67 -4.45
N PRO A 138 17.93 -10.57 -5.26
CA PRO A 138 17.35 -11.88 -5.57
C PRO A 138 17.01 -12.72 -4.33
N ASP A 139 17.83 -12.62 -3.28
CA ASP A 139 17.67 -13.42 -2.05
C ASP A 139 16.59 -12.85 -1.12
N SER A 140 16.13 -11.62 -1.39
CA SER A 140 15.10 -10.94 -0.60
C SER A 140 13.67 -11.12 -1.13
N ILE A 141 13.50 -11.75 -2.29
CA ILE A 141 12.20 -11.87 -2.96
C ILE A 141 11.26 -12.77 -2.13
N THR A 142 10.08 -12.24 -1.80
CA THR A 142 9.09 -12.93 -0.94
C THR A 142 7.95 -13.58 -1.72
N VAL A 143 7.88 -13.34 -3.03
CA VAL A 143 6.77 -13.76 -3.91
C VAL A 143 7.25 -14.68 -5.03
N LYS A 144 6.31 -15.41 -5.64
CA LYS A 144 6.52 -16.29 -6.80
C LYS A 144 5.61 -15.89 -7.95
N VAL A 145 5.98 -16.30 -9.17
CA VAL A 145 5.13 -16.12 -10.36
C VAL A 145 3.77 -16.80 -10.13
N GLY A 146 2.69 -16.07 -10.37
CA GLY A 146 1.32 -16.50 -10.13
C GLY A 146 0.73 -16.05 -8.79
N ASP A 147 1.56 -15.59 -7.85
CA ASP A 147 1.08 -15.12 -6.56
C ASP A 147 0.21 -13.87 -6.71
N LYS A 148 -0.87 -13.81 -5.93
CA LYS A 148 -1.66 -12.60 -5.74
C LYS A 148 -1.00 -11.75 -4.67
N VAL A 149 -0.86 -10.46 -4.93
CA VAL A 149 -0.35 -9.49 -3.97
C VAL A 149 -1.43 -8.45 -3.68
N CYS A 150 -1.46 -7.99 -2.43
CA CYS A 150 -2.26 -6.83 -2.03
C CYS A 150 -1.36 -5.58 -2.06
N GLN A 151 -1.98 -4.42 -2.23
CA GLN A 151 -1.32 -3.13 -2.03
C GLN A 151 -0.54 -3.11 -0.70
N GLY A 152 0.73 -2.70 -0.74
CA GLY A 152 1.59 -2.63 0.45
C GLY A 152 2.26 -3.95 0.85
N HIS A 153 1.94 -5.07 0.18
CA HIS A 153 2.65 -6.33 0.38
C HIS A 153 4.13 -6.13 0.02
N ILE A 154 5.04 -6.40 0.96
CA ILE A 154 6.49 -6.43 0.72
C ILE A 154 6.78 -7.53 -0.29
N ILE A 155 7.30 -7.17 -1.46
CA ILE A 155 7.64 -8.12 -2.53
C ILE A 155 9.12 -8.47 -2.56
N ALA A 156 9.98 -7.56 -2.07
CA ALA A 156 11.43 -7.74 -1.96
C ALA A 156 12.10 -6.54 -1.27
N LYS A 157 13.43 -6.46 -1.35
CA LYS A 157 14.28 -5.32 -0.98
C LYS A 157 15.16 -4.87 -2.14
N THR A 158 15.63 -3.62 -2.12
CA THR A 158 16.60 -3.10 -3.11
C THR A 158 17.93 -3.84 -3.02
N GLY A 159 18.48 -4.21 -4.18
CA GLY A 159 19.68 -5.01 -4.33
C GLY A 159 20.93 -4.22 -4.66
N LEU A 160 22.08 -4.82 -4.33
CA LEU A 160 23.39 -4.26 -4.65
C LEU A 160 23.75 -4.57 -6.10
N MET A 161 23.93 -3.54 -6.91
CA MET A 161 24.43 -3.69 -8.28
C MET A 161 25.96 -3.79 -8.29
N ILE A 162 26.48 -4.93 -8.74
CA ILE A 162 27.90 -5.15 -8.99
C ILE A 162 28.08 -5.65 -10.42
N SER A 163 28.92 -4.95 -11.18
CA SER A 163 29.34 -5.42 -12.50
C SER A 163 30.05 -6.77 -12.36
N PRO A 164 29.57 -7.85 -13.01
CA PRO A 164 30.25 -9.14 -12.95
C PRO A 164 31.62 -9.10 -13.66
N GLU A 165 31.81 -8.18 -14.60
CA GLU A 165 33.05 -8.03 -15.35
C GLU A 165 34.15 -7.33 -14.55
N THR A 166 33.77 -6.31 -13.77
CA THR A 166 34.74 -5.44 -13.07
C THR A 166 34.73 -5.62 -11.56
N ASN A 167 33.76 -6.36 -11.03
CA ASN A 167 33.48 -6.51 -9.60
C ASN A 167 33.34 -5.16 -8.86
N LYS A 168 32.80 -4.15 -9.57
CA LYS A 168 32.62 -2.79 -9.05
C LYS A 168 31.18 -2.32 -9.20
N HIS A 169 30.78 -1.47 -8.26
CA HIS A 169 29.53 -0.73 -8.31
C HIS A 169 29.56 0.29 -9.47
N PRO A 170 28.44 0.55 -10.17
CA PRO A 170 28.39 1.41 -11.37
C PRO A 170 28.65 2.91 -11.15
N ASN A 171 29.07 3.34 -9.95
CA ASN A 171 29.41 4.73 -9.61
C ASN A 171 28.35 5.75 -10.04
N ILE A 172 27.08 5.48 -9.72
CA ILE A 172 25.92 6.32 -10.07
C ILE A 172 26.05 7.74 -9.50
N ILE A 173 26.49 7.83 -8.24
CA ILE A 173 26.89 9.07 -7.59
C ILE A 173 28.37 8.93 -7.22
N PRO A 174 29.24 9.88 -7.61
CA PRO A 174 30.67 9.80 -7.35
C PRO A 174 30.99 9.53 -5.86
N GLY A 175 31.72 8.45 -5.60
CA GLY A 175 32.17 8.08 -4.26
C GLY A 175 31.10 7.50 -3.34
N GLN A 176 29.91 7.16 -3.86
CA GLN A 176 28.82 6.57 -3.10
C GLN A 176 28.45 5.18 -3.64
N THR A 177 28.05 4.29 -2.73
CA THR A 177 27.39 3.03 -3.10
C THR A 177 25.88 3.27 -3.01
N VAL A 178 25.21 3.27 -4.15
CA VAL A 178 23.81 3.69 -4.28
C VAL A 178 22.94 2.48 -4.59
N TYR A 179 21.99 2.20 -3.72
CA TYR A 179 20.93 1.24 -3.99
C TYR A 179 19.75 1.98 -4.63
N MET A 180 18.98 1.30 -5.47
CA MET A 180 17.81 1.93 -6.09
C MET A 180 16.71 0.92 -6.40
N LEU A 181 15.51 1.44 -6.58
CA LEU A 181 14.45 0.78 -7.31
C LEU A 181 14.34 1.42 -8.70
N HIS A 182 14.52 0.62 -9.74
CA HIS A 182 14.22 1.01 -11.12
C HIS A 182 12.77 0.67 -11.43
N PHE A 183 11.93 1.69 -11.52
CA PHE A 183 10.50 1.48 -11.69
C PHE A 183 10.08 1.76 -13.14
N GLU A 184 9.51 0.77 -13.82
CA GLU A 184 8.96 0.92 -15.18
C GLU A 184 7.44 0.73 -15.17
N TYR A 185 6.75 1.43 -16.07
CA TYR A 185 5.29 1.41 -16.19
C TYR A 185 4.85 1.14 -17.64
N TYR A 186 3.88 0.24 -17.77
CA TYR A 186 3.28 -0.12 -19.04
C TYR A 186 1.75 -0.09 -18.92
N PRO A 187 1.05 0.72 -19.73
CA PRO A 187 -0.40 0.66 -19.82
C PRO A 187 -0.78 -0.72 -20.38
N GLY A 188 -1.62 -1.47 -19.67
CA GLY A 188 -1.95 -2.85 -20.04
C GLY A 188 -3.43 -3.02 -20.37
N ASP A 189 -3.73 -3.94 -21.29
CA ASP A 189 -5.04 -4.57 -21.42
C ASP A 189 -4.92 -6.08 -21.14
N GLU A 190 -6.05 -6.80 -21.08
CA GLU A 190 -6.10 -8.23 -20.74
C GLU A 190 -5.36 -9.14 -21.74
N SER A 191 -5.03 -8.64 -22.94
CA SER A 191 -4.45 -9.42 -24.03
C SER A 191 -2.93 -9.32 -24.12
N GLU A 192 -2.32 -8.33 -23.46
CA GLU A 192 -0.89 -8.07 -23.54
C GLU A 192 -0.08 -9.00 -22.61
N PRO A 193 0.92 -9.75 -23.12
CA PRO A 193 1.81 -10.55 -22.28
C PRO A 193 2.66 -9.66 -21.36
N PRO A 194 3.20 -10.15 -20.23
CA PRO A 194 4.05 -9.35 -19.37
C PRO A 194 5.25 -8.77 -20.14
N PRO A 195 5.64 -7.50 -19.91
CA PRO A 195 6.72 -6.87 -20.64
C PRO A 195 8.03 -7.66 -20.49
N ASN A 196 8.78 -7.76 -21.58
CA ASN A 196 10.13 -8.32 -21.64
C ASN A 196 11.13 -7.27 -22.15
N ASN A 197 12.44 -7.56 -22.05
CA ASN A 197 13.46 -6.70 -22.64
C ASN A 197 13.52 -6.95 -24.15
N MET A 198 13.60 -5.87 -24.93
CA MET A 198 13.58 -5.90 -26.39
C MET A 198 14.87 -5.31 -26.96
N SER A 199 15.24 -5.67 -28.19
CA SER A 199 16.41 -5.08 -28.86
C SER A 199 16.15 -3.68 -29.43
N GLY A 200 14.88 -3.30 -29.63
CA GLY A 200 14.48 -2.05 -30.28
C GLY A 200 14.79 -0.78 -29.49
N THR A 201 15.32 0.24 -30.17
CA THR A 201 15.50 1.59 -29.61
C THR A 201 14.15 2.34 -29.59
N PRO A 202 14.01 3.40 -28.78
CA PRO A 202 15.01 3.99 -27.92
C PRO A 202 15.15 3.32 -26.55
N TYR A 203 14.15 2.60 -26.05
CA TYR A 203 14.15 2.13 -24.65
C TYR A 203 14.64 0.69 -24.44
N ARG A 204 14.73 -0.13 -25.50
CA ARG A 204 14.98 -1.58 -25.40
C ARG A 204 13.94 -2.27 -24.53
N ARG A 205 12.69 -1.86 -24.70
CA ARG A 205 11.48 -2.33 -24.00
C ARG A 205 10.33 -2.49 -24.99
N ARG A 206 9.21 -3.04 -24.51
CA ARG A 206 7.92 -3.03 -25.21
C ARG A 206 7.54 -1.60 -25.62
N SER A 207 6.91 -1.45 -26.77
CA SER A 207 6.68 -0.16 -27.44
C SER A 207 5.70 0.77 -26.73
N ASP A 208 4.86 0.21 -25.87
CA ASP A 208 3.85 0.91 -25.08
C ASP A 208 4.40 1.48 -23.76
N LEU A 209 5.68 1.23 -23.41
CA LEU A 209 6.34 1.79 -22.23
C LEU A 209 6.05 3.29 -22.11
N ARG A 210 5.63 3.73 -20.92
CA ARG A 210 5.40 5.15 -20.61
C ARG A 210 6.23 5.58 -19.40
N ASP A 211 6.38 6.89 -19.28
CA ASP A 211 6.99 7.49 -18.10
C ASP A 211 6.14 7.18 -16.85
N PRO A 212 6.69 6.55 -15.81
CA PRO A 212 5.97 6.22 -14.58
C PRO A 212 5.74 7.43 -13.66
N LEU A 213 6.10 8.65 -14.08
CA LEU A 213 5.99 9.84 -13.22
C LEU A 213 4.58 10.02 -12.63
N GLU A 214 3.52 9.90 -13.43
CA GLU A 214 2.15 10.14 -12.94
C GLU A 214 1.74 9.14 -11.86
N ILE A 215 1.99 7.84 -12.08
CA ILE A 215 1.65 6.79 -11.12
C ILE A 215 2.50 6.89 -9.84
N LEU A 216 3.76 7.31 -9.97
CA LEU A 216 4.64 7.54 -8.82
C LEU A 216 4.23 8.78 -8.03
N LEU A 217 3.77 9.86 -8.67
CA LEU A 217 3.24 11.03 -7.97
C LEU A 217 1.95 10.70 -7.23
N GLU A 218 1.01 9.99 -7.87
CA GLU A 218 -0.20 9.49 -7.20
C GLU A 218 0.17 8.64 -5.98
N GLY A 219 1.08 7.67 -6.16
CA GLY A 219 1.56 6.83 -5.08
C GLY A 219 2.27 7.62 -3.97
N TYR A 220 3.09 8.62 -4.33
CA TYR A 220 3.83 9.47 -3.39
C TYR A 220 2.87 10.27 -2.52
N GLU A 221 1.89 10.96 -3.12
CA GLU A 221 0.84 11.68 -2.40
C GLU A 221 0.06 10.74 -1.49
N ASN A 222 -0.37 9.60 -2.02
CA ASN A 222 -1.06 8.60 -1.24
C ASN A 222 -0.20 8.00 -0.12
N THR A 223 1.13 8.02 -0.18
CA THR A 223 1.97 7.38 0.86
C THR A 223 2.48 8.36 1.89
N PHE A 224 2.92 9.54 1.44
CA PHE A 224 3.69 10.47 2.24
C PHE A 224 3.01 11.82 2.45
N SER A 225 1.97 12.15 1.70
CA SER A 225 1.19 13.33 2.05
C SER A 225 0.40 12.98 3.30
N GLU A 226 0.71 13.72 4.36
CA GLU A 226 -0.07 13.66 5.58
C GLU A 226 -1.52 13.94 5.18
N ASN A 227 -2.40 12.97 5.37
CA ASN A 227 -3.78 13.32 5.62
C ASN A 227 -3.72 14.21 6.86
N ALA A 228 -3.73 15.54 6.67
CA ALA A 228 -3.67 16.54 7.73
C ALA A 228 -4.80 16.40 8.78
N ASN A 229 -5.67 15.39 8.63
CA ASN A 229 -6.81 15.07 9.49
C ASN A 229 -6.80 13.65 10.06
N ARG A 230 -5.74 12.84 9.90
CA ARG A 230 -5.65 11.57 10.63
C ARG A 230 -5.03 11.82 12.01
N ILE A 231 -5.93 11.91 12.98
CA ILE A 231 -5.60 11.93 14.41
C ILE A 231 -4.95 10.59 14.77
N ASP A 232 -3.89 10.61 15.58
CA ASP A 232 -3.26 9.39 16.12
C ASP A 232 -4.36 8.52 16.77
N ILE A 233 -4.33 7.20 16.60
CA ILE A 233 -5.36 6.33 17.17
C ILE A 233 -5.47 6.47 18.69
N ASN A 234 -4.36 6.80 19.37
CA ASN A 234 -4.32 7.04 20.81
C ASN A 234 -4.92 8.40 21.21
N GLN A 235 -5.15 9.28 20.23
CA GLN A 235 -5.83 10.57 20.41
C GLN A 235 -7.32 10.51 20.04
N LEU A 236 -7.79 9.39 19.48
CA LEU A 236 -9.21 9.18 19.22
C LEU A 236 -9.92 8.83 20.53
N GLN A 237 -11.05 9.49 20.78
CA GLN A 237 -11.94 9.16 21.89
C GLN A 237 -13.33 8.86 21.35
N VAL A 238 -13.94 7.78 21.84
CA VAL A 238 -15.35 7.47 21.57
C VAL A 238 -16.20 8.29 22.54
N SER A 239 -17.11 9.10 22.00
CA SER A 239 -18.05 9.87 22.84
C SER A 239 -18.93 8.94 23.69
N ASP A 240 -19.43 9.42 24.83
CA ASP A 240 -20.31 8.63 25.71
C ASP A 240 -21.52 8.03 24.97
N LYS A 241 -22.15 8.80 24.06
CA LYS A 241 -23.25 8.31 23.21
C LYS A 241 -22.81 7.19 22.25
N GLY A 242 -21.58 7.24 21.76
CA GLY A 242 -21.00 6.20 20.93
C GLY A 242 -20.76 4.93 21.73
N LYS A 243 -20.27 5.06 22.96
CA LYS A 243 -20.13 3.94 23.91
C LYS A 243 -21.49 3.33 24.21
N ASP A 244 -22.51 4.16 24.51
CA ASP A 244 -23.88 3.69 24.76
C ASP A 244 -24.46 2.93 23.56
N PHE A 245 -24.22 3.44 22.34
CA PHE A 245 -24.63 2.77 21.11
C PHE A 245 -23.98 1.38 20.98
N ILE A 246 -22.66 1.27 21.18
CA ILE A 246 -21.94 0.00 21.07
C ILE A 246 -22.40 -0.97 22.17
N LYS A 247 -22.50 -0.52 23.43
CA LYS A 247 -22.99 -1.33 24.55
C LYS A 247 -24.42 -1.85 24.28
N GLY A 248 -25.28 -1.01 23.70
CA GLY A 248 -26.63 -1.40 23.30
C GLY A 248 -26.66 -2.41 22.15
N TRP A 249 -25.72 -2.29 21.20
CA TRP A 249 -25.58 -3.23 20.07
C TRP A 249 -25.03 -4.59 20.51
N GLU A 250 -23.89 -4.60 21.21
CA GLU A 250 -23.22 -5.82 21.68
C GLU A 250 -24.08 -6.58 22.70
N SER A 251 -24.86 -5.83 23.50
CA SER A 251 -25.64 -6.33 24.63
C SER A 251 -24.77 -6.92 25.75
N PHE A 252 -25.17 -6.68 26.99
CA PHE A 252 -24.44 -7.18 28.14
C PHE A 252 -24.52 -8.71 28.29
N LYS A 253 -23.36 -9.35 28.44
CA LYS A 253 -23.23 -10.77 28.82
C LYS A 253 -22.47 -10.89 30.14
N SER A 254 -23.18 -11.32 31.19
CA SER A 254 -22.59 -11.43 32.54
C SER A 254 -21.56 -12.55 32.67
N LYS A 255 -21.62 -13.58 31.82
CA LYS A 255 -20.71 -14.73 31.85
C LYS A 255 -19.86 -14.78 30.59
N PRO A 256 -18.65 -15.39 30.66
CA PRO A 256 -17.84 -15.62 29.48
C PRO A 256 -18.60 -16.37 28.38
N TYR A 257 -18.37 -15.98 27.13
CA TYR A 257 -18.96 -16.58 25.94
C TYR A 257 -17.97 -16.57 24.78
N ASN A 258 -18.17 -17.48 23.81
CA ASN A 258 -17.40 -17.47 22.58
C ASN A 258 -18.05 -16.51 21.58
N ASP A 259 -17.30 -15.53 21.09
CA ASP A 259 -17.77 -14.58 20.07
C ASP A 259 -17.88 -15.23 18.68
N SER A 260 -18.20 -14.44 17.64
CA SER A 260 -18.35 -14.95 16.26
C SER A 260 -17.06 -15.51 15.66
N GLU A 261 -15.90 -15.11 16.18
CA GLU A 261 -14.59 -15.61 15.77
C GLU A 261 -14.14 -16.82 16.63
N GLY A 262 -14.92 -17.18 17.65
CA GLY A 262 -14.62 -18.27 18.58
C GLY A 262 -13.69 -17.86 19.72
N TYR A 263 -13.52 -16.57 19.98
CA TYR A 263 -12.70 -16.06 21.08
C TYR A 263 -13.51 -15.96 22.37
N CYS A 264 -12.86 -16.22 23.51
CA CYS A 264 -13.48 -16.07 24.80
C CYS A 264 -13.59 -14.59 25.19
N THR A 265 -14.82 -14.14 25.38
CA THR A 265 -15.20 -12.74 25.64
C THR A 265 -16.19 -12.64 26.80
N ILE A 266 -16.34 -11.45 27.38
CA ILE A 266 -17.29 -11.17 28.47
C ILE A 266 -17.80 -9.72 28.41
N GLY A 267 -18.94 -9.42 29.02
CA GLY A 267 -19.48 -8.07 29.10
C GLY A 267 -20.04 -7.59 27.76
N TYR A 268 -19.50 -6.49 27.24
CA TYR A 268 -19.85 -5.92 25.93
C TYR A 268 -18.82 -6.29 24.85
N GLY A 269 -18.28 -7.52 24.89
CA GLY A 269 -17.25 -7.99 23.96
C GLY A 269 -15.80 -7.78 24.44
N HIS A 270 -15.56 -7.63 25.75
CA HIS A 270 -14.20 -7.58 26.29
C HIS A 270 -13.49 -8.92 26.05
N LEU A 271 -12.33 -8.88 25.39
CA LEU A 271 -11.56 -10.07 25.04
C LEU A 271 -10.80 -10.61 26.25
N ILE A 272 -11.16 -11.81 26.70
CA ILE A 272 -10.40 -12.56 27.72
C ILE A 272 -9.23 -13.29 27.05
N ALA A 273 -9.53 -14.05 25.99
CA ALA A 273 -8.52 -14.83 25.26
C ALA A 273 -8.96 -15.13 23.82
N ARG A 274 -7.99 -15.38 22.94
CA ARG A 274 -8.24 -15.81 21.54
C ARG A 274 -8.50 -17.32 21.38
N CYS A 275 -8.53 -18.06 22.48
CA CYS A 275 -9.01 -19.43 22.52
C CYS A 275 -10.44 -19.45 23.04
N LYS A 276 -11.16 -20.55 22.83
CA LYS A 276 -12.52 -20.69 23.37
C LYS A 276 -12.51 -20.71 24.89
N CYS A 277 -13.61 -20.29 25.50
CA CYS A 277 -13.72 -20.23 26.96
C CYS A 277 -13.55 -21.59 27.63
N GLU A 278 -13.97 -22.68 26.97
CA GLU A 278 -13.79 -24.05 27.46
C GLU A 278 -12.35 -24.58 27.38
N ASP A 279 -11.47 -23.92 26.62
CA ASP A 279 -10.10 -24.34 26.37
C ASP A 279 -9.06 -23.60 27.25
N ILE A 280 -9.53 -22.74 28.16
CA ILE A 280 -8.68 -21.92 29.01
C ILE A 280 -9.09 -22.00 30.49
N ASP A 281 -8.11 -21.80 31.37
CA ASP A 281 -8.40 -21.45 32.76
C ASP A 281 -8.81 -19.98 32.83
N LEU A 282 -10.09 -19.73 33.07
CA LEU A 282 -10.61 -18.36 33.22
C LEU A 282 -9.91 -17.64 34.38
N PRO A 283 -9.53 -16.35 34.23
CA PRO A 283 -9.08 -15.52 35.34
C PRO A 283 -10.11 -15.50 36.48
N ASP A 284 -9.65 -15.48 37.74
CA ASP A 284 -10.53 -15.53 38.91
C ASP A 284 -11.60 -14.42 38.89
N GLU A 285 -11.28 -13.25 38.34
CA GLU A 285 -12.21 -12.12 38.21
C GLU A 285 -13.39 -12.37 37.25
N PHE A 286 -13.30 -13.36 36.36
CA PHE A 286 -14.33 -13.67 35.37
C PHE A 286 -15.05 -14.99 35.60
N LYS A 287 -14.56 -15.83 36.52
CA LYS A 287 -15.14 -17.16 36.80
C LYS A 287 -16.60 -17.11 37.21
N ASP A 288 -16.93 -16.17 38.09
CA ASP A 288 -18.30 -15.99 38.62
C ASP A 288 -19.14 -15.04 37.77
N GLY A 289 -18.57 -14.54 36.67
CA GLY A 289 -19.13 -13.49 35.85
C GLY A 289 -18.92 -12.08 36.42
N ILE A 290 -19.37 -11.09 35.66
CA ILE A 290 -19.21 -9.67 36.01
C ILE A 290 -20.56 -8.97 36.14
N THR A 291 -20.57 -7.83 36.83
CA THR A 291 -21.72 -6.94 36.89
C THR A 291 -21.71 -5.96 35.70
N PRO A 292 -22.84 -5.30 35.38
CA PRO A 292 -22.85 -4.22 34.39
C PRO A 292 -21.83 -3.12 34.71
N ALA A 293 -21.68 -2.74 35.97
CA ALA A 293 -20.70 -1.74 36.40
C ALA A 293 -19.25 -2.17 36.08
N ARG A 294 -18.92 -3.44 36.32
CA ARG A 294 -17.60 -3.98 35.95
C ARG A 294 -17.42 -4.09 34.43
N ALA A 295 -18.48 -4.42 33.68
CA ALA A 295 -18.43 -4.41 32.23
C ALA A 295 -18.23 -3.00 31.65
N ASP A 296 -18.77 -1.98 32.31
CA ASP A 296 -18.54 -0.58 31.94
C ASP A 296 -17.06 -0.19 32.16
N GLU A 297 -16.45 -0.61 33.27
CA GLU A 297 -15.01 -0.39 33.52
C GLU A 297 -14.10 -1.09 32.49
N LEU A 298 -14.47 -2.29 32.03
CA LEU A 298 -13.70 -3.06 31.05
C LEU A 298 -13.82 -2.55 29.62
N PHE A 299 -14.80 -1.68 29.35
CA PHE A 299 -15.08 -1.11 28.04
C PHE A 299 -14.39 0.24 27.81
N GLU A 300 -13.87 0.86 28.87
CA GLU A 300 -13.06 2.09 28.84
C GLU A 300 -11.62 1.84 28.38
#